data_AF-A0A7W9M0B2-F1
#
_entry.id   AF-A0A7W9M0B2-F1
#
_cell.length_a   1.000
_cell.length_b   1.000
_cell.length_c   1.000
_cell.angle_alpha   90.00
_cell.angle_beta   90.00
_cell.angle_gamma   90.00
#
_symmetry.space_group_name_H-M   'P 1'
#
loop_
_entity.id
_entity.type
_entity.pdbx_description
1 polymer ?
#
loop_
_entity_poly.entity_id
_entity_poly.type
_entity_poly.pdbx_seq_one_letter_code
_entity_poly.pdbx_strand_id
1 'polypeptide(L)'
;MITFSRIDGTPVYYWRSSRGNTTLRNWQATQAFYDSLVLWIRDLRSLSSAYGSITYLVSAGFYVNKPGQHGAGTAMDLDYVRWSGGQVSSPLDQHHASGTLATRRRYLAVDAACRRRFRYVLDGWYNSAHADHIHSDFGGLPVRCVTSSDSDTKFVQSLCNNFMSSGLVVDGIWGPRTQSAFNTAKSRLGVTGDPHTSSAAWQTFLSAAARRGFANQAF
;
A
#
# COMPACT_ATOMS: atom_id res chain seq x y z
N MET A 1 -23.35 0.79 -8.52
CA MET A 1 -22.34 0.96 -7.44
C MET A 1 -23.03 0.79 -6.09
N ILE A 2 -22.30 0.31 -5.10
CA ILE A 2 -22.78 0.30 -3.71
C ILE A 2 -22.38 1.59 -2.99
N THR A 3 -23.04 1.87 -1.87
CA THR A 3 -22.68 2.97 -0.97
C THR A 3 -22.18 2.40 0.36
N PHE A 4 -21.10 2.96 0.90
CA PHE A 4 -20.54 2.56 2.18
C PHE A 4 -19.92 3.75 2.93
N SER A 5 -19.79 3.64 4.25
CA SER A 5 -19.03 4.60 5.07
C SER A 5 -17.95 3.89 5.92
N ARG A 6 -17.92 2.56 5.83
CA ARG A 6 -17.05 1.66 6.58
C ARG A 6 -16.56 0.54 5.68
N ILE A 7 -15.35 0.03 5.94
CA ILE A 7 -14.81 -1.18 5.30
C ILE A 7 -14.64 -2.23 6.40
N ASP A 8 -15.44 -3.29 6.33
CA ASP A 8 -15.45 -4.38 7.33
C ASP A 8 -15.54 -3.84 8.78
N GLY A 9 -16.45 -2.88 8.99
CA GLY A 9 -16.65 -2.17 10.27
C GLY A 9 -15.72 -0.99 10.54
N THR A 10 -14.56 -0.90 9.85
CA THR A 10 -13.61 0.22 10.03
C THR A 10 -14.16 1.50 9.42
N PRO A 11 -14.34 2.59 10.19
CA PRO A 11 -14.79 3.86 9.64
C PRO A 11 -13.75 4.48 8.69
N VAL A 12 -14.24 5.12 7.63
CA VAL A 12 -13.41 5.81 6.63
C VAL A 12 -13.82 7.28 6.57
N TYR A 13 -12.89 8.16 6.92
CA TYR A 13 -13.10 9.61 6.96
C TYR A 13 -12.43 10.33 5.78
N TYR A 14 -12.70 11.63 5.67
CA TYR A 14 -12.12 12.51 4.67
C TYR A 14 -11.48 13.72 5.33
N TRP A 15 -10.19 13.94 5.10
CA TRP A 15 -9.43 15.02 5.73
C TRP A 15 -8.85 16.05 4.77
N ARG A 16 -8.97 15.86 3.45
CA ARG A 16 -8.34 16.74 2.46
C ARG A 16 -8.73 18.21 2.58
N SER A 17 -9.94 18.50 3.06
CA SER A 17 -10.40 19.88 3.36
C SER A 17 -10.70 20.12 4.83
N SER A 18 -10.57 19.11 5.70
CA SER A 18 -11.00 19.18 7.11
C SER A 18 -10.25 18.14 7.95
N ARG A 19 -8.98 18.40 8.24
CA ARG A 19 -8.13 17.48 8.99
C ARG A 19 -8.68 17.24 10.40
N GLY A 20 -8.72 15.98 10.81
CA GLY A 20 -9.27 15.57 12.11
C GLY A 20 -10.79 15.40 12.12
N ASN A 21 -11.49 15.68 11.02
CA ASN A 21 -12.93 15.44 10.91
C ASN A 21 -13.25 13.93 10.96
N THR A 22 -14.12 13.53 11.88
CA THR A 22 -14.57 12.14 12.06
C THR A 22 -16.04 11.94 11.73
N THR A 23 -16.65 12.87 11.00
CA THR A 23 -17.99 12.68 10.43
C THR A 23 -17.91 11.66 9.30
N LEU A 24 -18.70 10.59 9.42
CA LEU A 24 -18.83 9.59 8.36
C LEU A 24 -19.44 10.23 7.11
N ARG A 25 -18.96 9.81 5.95
CA ARG A 25 -19.54 10.18 4.66
C ARG A 25 -19.84 8.94 3.83
N ASN A 26 -20.73 9.13 2.86
CA ASN A 26 -21.03 8.12 1.86
C ASN A 26 -19.92 8.10 0.80
N TRP A 27 -19.35 6.92 0.62
CA TRP A 27 -18.43 6.54 -0.44
C TRP A 27 -19.14 5.61 -1.41
N GLN A 28 -18.65 5.53 -2.64
CA GLN A 28 -19.19 4.63 -3.65
C GLN A 28 -18.08 3.85 -4.34
N ALA A 29 -18.39 2.60 -4.69
CA ALA A 29 -17.54 1.71 -5.45
C ALA A 29 -18.37 0.60 -6.11
N THR A 30 -17.76 -0.21 -6.96
CA THR A 30 -18.34 -1.50 -7.37
C THR A 30 -18.35 -2.48 -6.19
N GLN A 31 -19.25 -3.47 -6.23
CA GLN A 31 -19.27 -4.53 -5.22
C GLN A 31 -17.94 -5.30 -5.17
N ALA A 32 -17.42 -5.70 -6.33
CA ALA A 32 -16.17 -6.45 -6.41
C ALA A 32 -14.97 -5.68 -5.83
N PHE A 33 -14.89 -4.36 -6.04
CA PHE A 33 -13.86 -3.53 -5.43
C PHE A 33 -14.03 -3.46 -3.91
N TYR A 34 -15.24 -3.29 -3.42
CA TYR A 34 -15.52 -3.30 -1.99
C TYR A 34 -15.17 -4.65 -1.33
N ASP A 35 -15.45 -5.77 -1.98
CA ASP A 35 -15.06 -7.09 -1.48
C ASP A 35 -13.53 -7.21 -1.36
N SER A 36 -12.78 -6.63 -2.31
CA SER A 36 -11.32 -6.55 -2.23
C SER A 36 -10.83 -5.60 -1.13
N LEU A 37 -11.51 -4.48 -0.87
CA LEU A 37 -11.24 -3.61 0.27
C LEU A 37 -11.45 -4.35 1.61
N VAL A 38 -12.48 -5.18 1.71
CA VAL A 38 -12.74 -6.01 2.91
C VAL A 38 -11.59 -7.02 3.12
N LEU A 39 -11.12 -7.68 2.07
CA LEU A 39 -9.97 -8.58 2.17
C LEU A 39 -8.68 -7.82 2.51
N TRP A 40 -8.48 -6.64 1.93
CA TRP A 40 -7.33 -5.79 2.20
C TRP A 40 -7.27 -5.34 3.66
N ILE A 41 -8.37 -4.83 4.23
CA ILE A 41 -8.35 -4.36 5.62
C ILE A 41 -8.15 -5.52 6.61
N ARG A 42 -8.62 -6.73 6.27
CA ARG A 42 -8.35 -7.95 7.05
C ARG A 42 -6.89 -8.36 6.99
N ASP A 43 -6.26 -8.30 5.81
CA ASP A 43 -4.82 -8.51 5.68
C ASP A 43 -4.05 -7.48 6.51
N LEU A 44 -4.40 -6.21 6.41
CA LEU A 44 -3.74 -5.12 7.14
C LEU A 44 -3.83 -5.34 8.65
N ARG A 45 -5.02 -5.66 9.19
CA ARG A 45 -5.20 -5.99 10.61
C ARG A 45 -4.35 -7.19 11.04
N SER A 46 -4.34 -8.25 10.24
CA SER A 46 -3.55 -9.46 10.55
C SER A 46 -2.04 -9.16 10.58
N LEU A 47 -1.55 -8.40 9.60
CA LEU A 47 -0.12 -8.07 9.47
C LEU A 47 0.36 -7.05 10.50
N SER A 48 -0.53 -6.21 11.03
CA SER A 48 -0.20 -5.10 11.94
C SER A 48 -0.78 -5.27 13.35
N SER A 49 -1.16 -6.49 13.74
CA SER A 49 -1.86 -6.78 15.00
C SER A 49 -1.13 -6.29 16.26
N ALA A 50 0.21 -6.20 16.23
CA ALA A 50 1.02 -5.64 17.31
C ALA A 50 0.73 -4.15 17.61
N TYR A 51 0.10 -3.42 16.69
CA TYR A 51 -0.33 -2.04 16.89
C TYR A 51 -1.75 -1.94 17.48
N GLY A 52 -2.41 -3.07 17.75
CA GLY A 52 -3.81 -3.12 18.16
C GLY A 52 -4.78 -3.06 16.97
N SER A 53 -6.03 -2.67 17.22
CA SER A 53 -7.06 -2.60 16.19
C SER A 53 -6.88 -1.35 15.31
N ILE A 54 -7.31 -1.44 14.06
CA ILE A 54 -7.41 -0.26 13.20
C ILE A 54 -8.68 0.51 13.59
N THR A 55 -8.50 1.71 14.12
CA THR A 55 -9.59 2.55 14.63
C THR A 55 -10.32 3.28 13.52
N TYR A 56 -9.59 3.79 12.52
CA TYR A 56 -10.14 4.41 11.33
C TYR A 56 -9.11 4.49 10.19
N LEU A 57 -9.65 4.71 9.00
CA LEU A 57 -8.92 5.10 7.80
C LEU A 57 -9.30 6.52 7.39
N VAL A 58 -8.46 7.14 6.59
CA VAL A 58 -8.80 8.37 5.85
C VAL A 58 -8.51 8.11 4.38
N SER A 59 -9.37 8.60 3.51
CA SER A 59 -9.21 8.46 2.07
C SER A 59 -9.47 9.80 1.36
N ALA A 60 -8.73 10.06 0.28
CA ALA A 60 -8.99 11.19 -0.61
C ALA A 60 -10.18 10.91 -1.55
N GLY A 61 -10.47 9.63 -1.82
CA GLY A 61 -11.59 9.25 -2.65
C GLY A 61 -11.64 7.77 -3.03
N PHE A 62 -12.85 7.36 -3.43
CA PHE A 62 -13.14 6.09 -4.11
C PHE A 62 -13.72 6.41 -5.49
N TYR A 63 -15.02 6.23 -5.73
CA TYR A 63 -15.64 6.71 -6.96
C TYR A 63 -15.62 8.25 -7.09
N VAL A 64 -15.28 8.71 -8.29
CA VAL A 64 -15.46 10.09 -8.77
C VAL A 64 -15.87 10.00 -10.22
N ASN A 65 -16.87 10.77 -10.65
CA ASN A 65 -17.35 10.78 -12.05
C ASN A 65 -16.32 11.42 -13.00
N LYS A 66 -15.26 10.69 -13.33
CA LYS A 66 -14.17 11.06 -14.24
C LYS A 66 -13.65 9.82 -14.98
N PRO A 67 -12.96 9.93 -16.12
CA PRO A 67 -12.33 8.78 -16.76
C PRO A 67 -11.37 8.00 -15.83
N GLY A 68 -11.16 6.71 -16.11
CA GLY A 68 -10.23 5.84 -15.39
C GLY A 68 -10.86 5.07 -14.22
N GLN A 69 -10.01 4.46 -13.37
CA GLN A 69 -10.45 3.51 -12.34
C GLN A 69 -11.33 4.13 -11.24
N HIS A 70 -11.14 5.42 -10.92
CA HIS A 70 -12.08 6.13 -10.04
C HIS A 70 -13.48 6.24 -10.66
N GLY A 71 -13.62 6.56 -11.95
CA GLY A 71 -14.92 6.57 -12.62
C GLY A 71 -15.54 5.20 -12.81
N ALA A 72 -14.71 4.17 -12.88
CA ALA A 72 -15.17 2.79 -12.88
C ALA A 72 -15.59 2.31 -11.48
N GLY A 73 -15.30 3.07 -10.41
CA GLY A 73 -15.58 2.67 -9.03
C GLY A 73 -14.69 1.52 -8.55
N THR A 74 -13.46 1.45 -9.06
CA THR A 74 -12.47 0.38 -8.83
C THR A 74 -11.12 0.91 -8.35
N ALA A 75 -11.13 2.05 -7.65
CA ALA A 75 -9.94 2.67 -7.09
C ALA A 75 -10.19 3.25 -5.68
N MET A 76 -9.10 3.39 -4.92
CA MET A 76 -9.02 4.07 -3.64
C MET A 76 -7.74 4.91 -3.57
N ASP A 77 -7.85 6.10 -3.01
CA ASP A 77 -6.71 6.91 -2.56
C ASP A 77 -6.64 6.88 -1.03
N LEU A 78 -5.68 6.17 -0.45
CA LEU A 78 -5.50 6.05 1.00
C LEU A 78 -4.61 7.18 1.53
N ASP A 79 -5.13 7.91 2.52
CA ASP A 79 -4.48 9.09 3.10
C ASP A 79 -3.91 8.84 4.50
N TYR A 80 -4.52 7.91 5.25
CA TYR A 80 -4.18 7.68 6.66
C TYR A 80 -4.69 6.33 7.17
N VAL A 81 -3.92 5.72 8.07
CA VAL A 81 -4.31 4.58 8.90
C VAL A 81 -4.00 4.89 10.36
N ARG A 82 -5.00 4.74 11.25
CA ARG A 82 -4.83 4.88 12.71
C ARG A 82 -5.03 3.56 13.42
N TRP A 83 -4.06 3.17 14.24
CA TRP A 83 -4.20 2.04 15.15
C TRP A 83 -4.49 2.46 16.59
N SER A 84 -5.11 1.57 17.37
CA SER A 84 -5.48 1.81 18.77
C SER A 84 -4.27 1.91 19.70
N GLY A 85 -3.15 1.27 19.36
CA GLY A 85 -1.86 1.39 20.06
C GLY A 85 -1.13 2.72 19.80
N GLY A 86 -1.74 3.64 19.06
CA GLY A 86 -1.22 4.99 18.83
C GLY A 86 -0.36 5.13 17.57
N GLN A 87 -0.01 4.03 16.91
CA GLN A 87 0.72 4.06 15.64
C GLN A 87 -0.13 4.65 14.53
N VAL A 88 0.56 5.27 13.57
CA VAL A 88 -0.02 5.96 12.42
C VAL A 88 0.81 5.69 11.18
N SER A 89 0.15 5.61 10.03
CA SER A 89 0.75 5.71 8.71
C SER A 89 -0.02 6.77 7.94
N SER A 90 0.65 7.84 7.54
CA SER A 90 0.04 8.97 6.85
C SER A 90 0.80 9.30 5.57
N PRO A 91 0.29 8.81 4.43
CA PRO A 91 0.61 9.38 3.14
C PRO A 91 0.43 10.90 3.10
N LEU A 92 -0.63 11.47 3.70
CA LEU A 92 -0.84 12.93 3.76
C LEU A 92 0.35 13.70 4.36
N ASP A 93 1.00 13.13 5.38
CA ASP A 93 2.18 13.71 6.02
C ASP A 93 3.50 13.27 5.35
N GLN A 94 3.41 12.72 4.14
CA GLN A 94 4.53 12.22 3.36
C GLN A 94 5.41 11.25 4.15
N HIS A 95 4.81 10.31 4.88
CA HIS A 95 5.57 9.35 5.70
C HIS A 95 6.59 8.51 4.90
N HIS A 96 6.43 8.41 3.58
CA HIS A 96 7.43 7.83 2.69
C HIS A 96 8.78 8.59 2.74
N ALA A 97 8.75 9.92 2.87
CA ALA A 97 9.91 10.81 2.93
C ALA A 97 10.36 11.17 4.36
N SER A 98 9.69 10.63 5.39
CA SER A 98 10.03 10.92 6.80
C SER A 98 11.51 10.65 7.09
N GLY A 99 12.19 11.51 7.86
CA GLY A 99 13.57 11.26 8.32
C GLY A 99 13.71 10.03 9.23
N THR A 100 12.61 9.54 9.81
CA THR A 100 12.61 8.38 10.71
C THR A 100 12.43 7.08 9.94
N LEU A 101 13.42 6.18 10.00
CA LEU A 101 13.40 4.90 9.29
C LEU A 101 12.19 4.03 9.66
N ALA A 102 11.81 4.01 10.95
CA ALA A 102 10.65 3.26 11.42
C ALA A 102 9.34 3.72 10.76
N THR A 103 9.20 5.03 10.52
CA THR A 103 8.04 5.62 9.83
C THR A 103 8.00 5.21 8.36
N ARG A 104 9.13 5.28 7.65
CA ARG A 104 9.22 4.85 6.24
C ARG A 104 8.95 3.36 6.07
N ARG A 105 9.48 2.52 6.96
CA ARG A 105 9.22 1.06 6.96
C ARG A 105 7.74 0.74 7.21
N ARG A 106 7.09 1.45 8.12
CA ARG A 106 5.65 1.30 8.37
C ARG A 106 4.82 1.75 7.16
N TYR A 107 5.20 2.85 6.52
CA TYR A 107 4.57 3.31 5.27
C TYR A 107 4.64 2.21 4.19
N LEU A 108 5.83 1.65 3.96
CA LEU A 108 6.04 0.57 2.99
C LEU A 108 5.30 -0.72 3.37
N ALA A 109 5.06 -0.98 4.66
CA ALA A 109 4.23 -2.10 5.09
C ALA A 109 2.74 -1.91 4.73
N VAL A 110 2.23 -0.68 4.80
CA VAL A 110 0.87 -0.35 4.35
C VAL A 110 0.76 -0.46 2.84
N ASP A 111 1.72 0.08 2.09
CA ASP A 111 1.79 -0.10 0.62
C ASP A 111 1.83 -1.59 0.26
N ALA A 112 2.73 -2.36 0.89
CA ALA A 112 2.83 -3.79 0.67
C ALA A 112 1.48 -4.51 0.91
N ALA A 113 0.72 -4.11 1.94
CA ALA A 113 -0.62 -4.64 2.18
C ALA A 113 -1.61 -4.27 1.06
N CYS A 114 -1.59 -3.04 0.54
CA CYS A 114 -2.38 -2.64 -0.65
C CYS A 114 -2.06 -3.53 -1.86
N ARG A 115 -0.77 -3.69 -2.18
CA ARG A 115 -0.30 -4.49 -3.33
C ARG A 115 -0.69 -5.96 -3.25
N ARG A 116 -1.13 -6.47 -2.10
CA ARG A 116 -1.63 -7.85 -2.00
C ARG A 116 -2.96 -8.05 -2.71
N ARG A 117 -3.77 -7.00 -2.84
CA ARG A 117 -5.15 -7.06 -3.35
C ARG A 117 -5.37 -6.21 -4.60
N PHE A 118 -4.55 -5.18 -4.79
CA PHE A 118 -4.66 -4.23 -5.89
C PHE A 118 -3.45 -4.31 -6.80
N ARG A 119 -3.65 -4.10 -8.10
CA ARG A 119 -2.57 -4.26 -9.08
C ARG A 119 -1.71 -3.01 -9.14
N TYR A 120 -2.29 -1.88 -9.55
CA TYR A 120 -1.56 -0.63 -9.57
C TYR A 120 -1.71 0.01 -8.21
N VAL A 121 -0.57 0.15 -7.55
CA VAL A 121 -0.45 0.86 -6.28
C VAL A 121 0.59 1.94 -6.46
N LEU A 122 0.18 3.20 -6.37
CA LEU A 122 1.05 4.34 -6.65
C LEU A 122 1.33 5.02 -5.32
N ASP A 123 2.57 4.92 -4.84
CA ASP A 123 3.01 5.41 -3.54
C ASP A 123 3.74 6.76 -3.68
N GLY A 124 4.20 7.33 -2.57
CA GLY A 124 4.88 8.61 -2.58
C GLY A 124 6.23 8.64 -3.32
N TRP A 125 6.81 7.47 -3.66
CA TRP A 125 7.97 7.42 -4.55
C TRP A 125 7.58 7.43 -6.03
N TYR A 126 6.33 7.13 -6.37
CA TYR A 126 5.89 7.03 -7.76
C TYR A 126 6.07 8.34 -8.53
N ASN A 127 5.46 9.44 -8.03
CA ASN A 127 5.67 10.80 -8.52
C ASN A 127 5.08 11.82 -7.54
N SER A 128 5.25 13.13 -7.83
CA SER A 128 4.76 14.22 -6.98
C SER A 128 3.23 14.22 -6.76
N ALA A 129 2.45 13.74 -7.73
CA ALA A 129 1.00 13.69 -7.61
C ALA A 129 0.52 12.65 -6.58
N HIS A 130 1.35 11.64 -6.26
CA HIS A 130 1.05 10.58 -5.30
C HIS A 130 1.87 10.70 -4.03
N ALA A 131 2.62 11.81 -3.85
CA ALA A 131 3.42 12.03 -2.64
C ALA A 131 2.57 12.00 -1.36
N ASP A 132 1.28 12.33 -1.46
CA ASP A 132 0.37 12.53 -0.33
C ASP A 132 -0.73 11.46 -0.16
N HIS A 133 -0.76 10.41 -1.00
CA HIS A 133 -1.66 9.26 -0.87
C HIS A 133 -1.06 7.99 -1.45
N ILE A 134 -1.61 6.84 -1.05
CA ILE A 134 -1.38 5.58 -1.75
C ILE A 134 -2.60 5.33 -2.64
N HIS A 135 -2.46 5.47 -3.95
CA HIS A 135 -3.46 5.04 -4.91
C HIS A 135 -3.48 3.52 -4.99
N SER A 136 -4.65 2.90 -5.18
CA SER A 136 -4.80 1.45 -5.32
C SER A 136 -6.00 1.10 -6.20
N ASP A 137 -5.80 0.34 -7.27
CA ASP A 137 -6.86 0.00 -8.23
C ASP A 137 -6.81 -1.43 -8.80
N PHE A 138 -7.83 -1.76 -9.62
CA PHE A 138 -7.94 -3.03 -10.36
C PHE A 138 -7.29 -3.04 -11.75
N GLY A 139 -6.79 -1.91 -12.24
CA GLY A 139 -6.16 -1.80 -13.54
C GLY A 139 -5.01 -2.79 -13.66
N GLY A 140 -5.04 -3.64 -14.69
CA GLY A 140 -3.94 -4.57 -14.97
C GLY A 140 -3.83 -5.80 -14.05
N LEU A 141 -4.86 -6.12 -13.25
CA LEU A 141 -4.94 -7.40 -12.52
C LEU A 141 -4.60 -8.59 -13.47
N PRO A 142 -3.99 -9.68 -12.95
CA PRO A 142 -3.82 -10.05 -11.54
C PRO A 142 -2.62 -9.39 -10.84
N VAL A 143 -2.58 -9.47 -9.51
CA VAL A 143 -1.49 -8.99 -8.65
C VAL A 143 -0.20 -9.75 -8.93
N ARG A 144 0.87 -9.08 -9.39
CA ARG A 144 2.20 -9.67 -9.65
C ARG A 144 3.28 -8.59 -9.63
N CYS A 145 4.54 -8.98 -9.47
CA CYS A 145 5.68 -8.06 -9.58
C CYS A 145 6.11 -7.95 -11.05
N VAL A 146 5.77 -6.86 -11.74
CA VAL A 146 6.13 -6.69 -13.16
C VAL A 146 7.33 -5.76 -13.28
N THR A 147 8.42 -6.25 -13.85
CA THR A 147 9.68 -5.49 -13.99
C THR A 147 9.58 -4.30 -14.94
N SER A 148 8.60 -4.28 -15.85
CA SER A 148 8.29 -3.12 -16.70
C SER A 148 7.30 -2.13 -16.08
N SER A 149 6.78 -2.40 -14.88
CA SER A 149 5.90 -1.48 -14.16
C SER A 149 6.73 -0.51 -13.33
N ASP A 150 6.61 0.80 -13.64
CA ASP A 150 7.26 1.87 -12.88
C ASP A 150 6.89 1.80 -11.39
N SER A 151 5.59 1.59 -11.10
CA SER A 151 5.09 1.45 -9.73
C SER A 151 5.68 0.25 -8.97
N ASP A 152 5.77 -0.92 -9.59
CA ASP A 152 6.33 -2.12 -8.93
C ASP A 152 7.84 -1.95 -8.70
N THR A 153 8.52 -1.36 -9.68
CA THR A 153 9.96 -1.13 -9.62
C THR A 153 10.33 -0.14 -8.53
N LYS A 154 9.66 1.01 -8.45
CA LYS A 154 9.91 2.01 -7.42
C LYS A 154 9.62 1.49 -6.01
N PHE A 155 8.57 0.69 -5.84
CA PHE A 155 8.31 0.02 -4.57
C PHE A 155 9.43 -0.96 -4.20
N VAL A 156 9.91 -1.78 -5.13
CA VAL A 156 11.03 -2.70 -4.84
C VAL A 156 12.31 -1.93 -4.52
N GLN A 157 12.62 -0.87 -5.25
CA GLN A 157 13.79 -0.03 -5.00
C GLN A 157 13.71 0.63 -3.62
N SER A 158 12.56 1.24 -3.28
CA SER A 158 12.34 1.91 -2.00
C SER A 158 12.33 0.91 -0.84
N LEU A 159 11.73 -0.27 -1.02
CA LEU A 159 11.74 -1.37 -0.06
C LEU A 159 13.19 -1.85 0.20
N CYS A 160 13.96 -2.16 -0.83
CA CYS A 160 15.33 -2.63 -0.67
C CYS A 160 16.21 -1.57 0.02
N ASN A 161 16.03 -0.29 -0.30
CA ASN A 161 16.76 0.80 0.38
C ASN A 161 16.41 0.92 1.86
N ASN A 162 15.12 0.86 2.23
CA ASN A 162 14.70 1.05 3.61
C ASN A 162 14.92 -0.19 4.50
N PHE A 163 14.98 -1.39 3.92
CA PHE A 163 15.13 -2.62 4.70
C PHE A 163 16.55 -3.19 4.66
N MET A 164 17.31 -2.94 3.59
CA MET A 164 18.63 -3.54 3.38
C MET A 164 19.74 -2.53 3.09
N SER A 165 19.42 -1.23 3.02
CA SER A 165 20.36 -0.15 2.66
C SER A 165 21.06 -0.40 1.31
N SER A 166 20.33 -0.91 0.31
CA SER A 166 20.90 -1.33 -0.97
C SER A 166 21.49 -0.24 -1.86
N GLY A 167 21.29 1.05 -1.53
CA GLY A 167 21.86 2.18 -2.27
C GLY A 167 21.40 2.26 -3.73
N LEU A 168 20.15 1.85 -3.98
CA LEU A 168 19.51 1.96 -5.29
C LEU A 168 19.02 3.38 -5.52
N VAL A 169 19.10 3.85 -6.77
CA VAL A 169 18.30 5.00 -7.20
C VAL A 169 16.85 4.53 -7.31
N VAL A 170 15.90 5.34 -6.85
CA VAL A 170 14.46 5.07 -6.97
C VAL A 170 13.95 5.77 -8.24
N ASP A 171 14.24 5.19 -9.39
CA ASP A 171 14.00 5.76 -10.72
C ASP A 171 12.93 5.01 -11.53
N GLY A 172 12.47 3.85 -11.06
CA GLY A 172 11.51 3.03 -11.81
C GLY A 172 12.11 2.16 -12.90
N ILE A 173 13.44 2.08 -12.99
CA ILE A 173 14.15 1.25 -13.97
C ILE A 173 14.57 -0.07 -13.33
N TRP A 174 14.01 -1.17 -13.82
CA TRP A 174 14.37 -2.51 -13.34
C TRP A 174 15.67 -2.99 -14.00
N GLY A 175 16.79 -2.46 -13.53
CA GLY A 175 18.13 -2.87 -13.97
C GLY A 175 18.74 -4.03 -13.15
N PRO A 176 19.96 -4.47 -13.50
CA PRO A 176 20.65 -5.57 -12.81
C PRO A 176 20.82 -5.34 -11.29
N ARG A 177 21.04 -4.09 -10.85
CA ARG A 177 21.13 -3.76 -9.42
C ARG A 177 19.80 -3.96 -8.68
N THR A 178 18.69 -3.53 -9.29
CA THR A 178 17.34 -3.77 -8.77
C THR A 178 17.04 -5.26 -8.72
N GLN A 179 17.36 -6.02 -9.78
CA GLN A 179 17.18 -7.47 -9.81
C GLN A 179 17.99 -8.18 -8.72
N SER A 180 19.26 -7.81 -8.53
CA SER A 180 20.12 -8.38 -7.49
C SER A 180 19.56 -8.13 -6.10
N ALA A 181 19.20 -6.87 -5.78
CA ALA A 181 18.58 -6.53 -4.51
C ALA A 181 17.25 -7.23 -4.30
N PHE A 182 16.41 -7.34 -5.34
CA PHE A 182 15.15 -8.09 -5.27
C PHE A 182 15.37 -9.57 -4.94
N ASN A 183 16.34 -10.22 -5.58
CA ASN A 183 16.68 -11.62 -5.29
C ASN A 183 17.18 -11.80 -3.86
N THR A 184 18.01 -10.87 -3.37
CA THR A 184 18.46 -10.85 -1.97
C THR A 184 17.30 -10.66 -1.00
N ALA A 185 16.38 -9.72 -1.27
CA ALA A 185 15.18 -9.51 -0.47
C ALA A 185 14.31 -10.76 -0.43
N LYS A 186 14.04 -11.36 -1.59
CA LYS A 186 13.25 -12.59 -1.73
C LYS A 186 13.84 -13.74 -0.89
N SER A 187 15.17 -13.90 -0.93
CA SER A 187 15.90 -14.90 -0.14
C SER A 187 15.77 -14.64 1.37
N ARG A 188 16.04 -13.41 1.82
CA ARG A 188 15.95 -13.00 3.24
C ARG A 188 14.54 -13.07 3.81
N LEU A 189 13.53 -12.88 2.95
CA LEU A 189 12.11 -13.02 3.28
C LEU A 189 11.61 -14.47 3.18
N GLY A 190 12.47 -15.43 2.77
CA GLY A 190 12.12 -16.85 2.69
C GLY A 190 11.06 -17.17 1.63
N VAL A 191 10.98 -16.38 0.55
CA VAL A 191 9.93 -16.53 -0.46
C VAL A 191 10.35 -17.56 -1.51
N THR A 192 9.58 -18.64 -1.61
CA THR A 192 9.70 -19.65 -2.66
C THR A 192 8.82 -19.30 -3.88
N GLY A 193 9.09 -19.93 -5.03
CA GLY A 193 8.42 -19.60 -6.30
C GLY A 193 8.91 -18.29 -6.91
N ASP A 194 8.32 -17.86 -8.03
CA ASP A 194 8.72 -16.63 -8.73
C ASP A 194 7.63 -15.55 -8.66
N PRO A 195 7.86 -14.44 -7.92
CA PRO A 195 6.91 -13.33 -7.85
C PRO A 195 6.62 -12.61 -9.18
N HIS A 196 7.44 -12.81 -10.22
CA HIS A 196 7.19 -12.21 -11.53
C HIS A 196 6.11 -12.95 -12.33
N THR A 197 5.91 -14.24 -12.04
CA THR A 197 4.99 -15.13 -12.74
C THR A 197 3.88 -15.69 -11.85
N SER A 198 4.00 -15.58 -10.51
CA SER A 198 3.03 -16.12 -9.55
C SER A 198 2.51 -15.05 -8.59
N SER A 199 1.20 -14.79 -8.64
CA SER A 199 0.51 -13.92 -7.68
C SER A 199 0.66 -14.41 -6.23
N ALA A 200 0.66 -15.73 -6.01
CA ALA A 200 0.83 -16.30 -4.68
C ALA A 200 2.25 -16.05 -4.13
N ALA A 201 3.28 -16.19 -4.97
CA ALA A 201 4.66 -15.88 -4.58
C ALA A 201 4.82 -14.39 -4.29
N TRP A 202 4.20 -13.52 -5.10
CA TRP A 202 4.23 -12.07 -4.86
C TRP A 202 3.49 -11.68 -3.58
N GLN A 203 2.29 -12.20 -3.34
CA GLN A 203 1.56 -11.96 -2.09
C GLN A 203 2.32 -12.47 -0.86
N THR A 204 3.06 -13.58 -0.98
CA THR A 204 3.93 -14.10 0.08
C THR A 204 5.07 -13.13 0.38
N PHE A 205 5.75 -12.62 -0.65
CA PHE A 205 6.77 -11.58 -0.52
C PHE A 205 6.23 -10.34 0.18
N LEU A 206 5.11 -9.81 -0.28
CA LEU A 206 4.47 -8.62 0.28
C LEU A 206 4.07 -8.82 1.74
N SER A 207 3.56 -10.00 2.11
CA SER A 207 3.24 -10.34 3.49
C SER A 207 4.46 -10.34 4.39
N ALA A 208 5.55 -10.95 3.93
CA ALA A 208 6.79 -11.03 4.68
C ALA A 208 7.42 -9.64 4.87
N ALA A 209 7.47 -8.83 3.80
CA ALA A 209 7.93 -7.45 3.84
C ALA A 209 7.08 -6.57 4.78
N ALA A 210 5.75 -6.70 4.72
CA ALA A 210 4.84 -5.95 5.58
C ALA A 210 5.05 -6.29 7.07
N ARG A 211 5.19 -7.57 7.43
CA ARG A 211 5.49 -7.99 8.81
C ARG A 211 6.77 -7.35 9.33
N ARG A 212 7.83 -7.34 8.51
CA ARG A 212 9.10 -6.68 8.86
C ARG A 212 8.92 -5.18 9.03
N GLY A 213 8.14 -4.53 8.17
CA GLY A 213 7.89 -3.10 8.27
C GLY A 213 7.08 -2.69 9.50
N PHE A 214 6.01 -3.43 9.84
CA PHE A 214 5.26 -3.21 11.07
C PHE A 214 6.11 -3.49 12.32
N ALA A 215 7.03 -4.46 12.27
CA ALA A 215 7.98 -4.74 13.35
C ALA A 215 9.19 -3.78 13.38
N ASN A 216 9.32 -2.86 12.41
CA ASN A 216 10.52 -2.03 12.22
C ASN A 216 11.83 -2.84 12.16
N GLN A 217 11.80 -4.00 11.48
CA GLN A 217 12.96 -4.88 11.34
C GLN A 217 13.52 -4.79 9.92
N ALA A 218 14.85 -4.79 9.82
CA ALA A 218 15.53 -5.09 8.55
C ALA A 218 15.26 -6.54 8.13
N PHE A 219 15.58 -6.86 6.89
CA PHE A 219 15.72 -8.24 6.44
C PHE A 219 16.96 -8.40 5.59
#